data_AF-A0A0G0C687-F1
#
_entry.id   AF-A0A0G0C687-F1
#
_cell.length_a   1.000
_cell.length_b   1.000
_cell.length_c   1.000
_cell.angle_alpha   90.00
_cell.angle_beta   90.00
_cell.angle_gamma   90.00
#
_symmetry.space_group_name_H-M   'P 1'
#
loop_
_entity.id
_entity.type
_entity.pdbx_description
1 polymer ?
#
loop_
_entity_poly.entity_id
_entity_poly.type
_entity_poly.pdbx_seq_one_letter_code
_entity_poly.pdbx_strand_id
1 'polypeptide(L)' 'MTNKQISEKLQKIFFELLEIKNLPPDLSMQNTPEWDSLKHLQLLTEIEKTFNIEIDFRDSLKMTSVKEIEELIKSKIS' A
#
# COMPACT_ATOMS: atom_id res chain seq x y z
N MET A 1 9.06 -3.72 -13.44
CA MET A 1 7.82 -2.92 -13.31
C MET A 1 8.23 -1.45 -13.17
N THR A 2 7.52 -0.47 -13.76
CA THR A 2 7.93 0.95 -13.65
C THR A 2 7.28 1.62 -12.44
N ASN A 3 7.87 2.69 -11.90
CA ASN A 3 7.30 3.47 -10.79
C ASN A 3 5.84 3.87 -11.05
N LYS A 4 5.53 4.27 -12.29
CA LYS A 4 4.18 4.63 -12.71
C LYS A 4 3.17 3.49 -12.50
N GLN A 5 3.53 2.26 -12.86
CA GLN A 5 2.66 1.09 -12.72
C GLN A 5 2.40 0.74 -11.25
N ILE A 6 3.38 0.97 -10.36
CA ILE A 6 3.23 0.74 -8.92
C ILE A 6 2.21 1.71 -8.35
N SER A 7 2.39 3.01 -8.61
CA SER A 7 1.48 4.04 -8.12
C SER A 7 0.07 3.87 -8.69
N GLU A 8 -0.09 3.49 -9.97
CA GLU A 8 -1.40 3.21 -10.58
C GLU A 8 -2.12 2.04 -9.90
N LYS A 9 -1.42 0.92 -9.63
CA LYS A 9 -1.99 -0.24 -8.94
C LYS A 9 -2.33 0.08 -7.49
N LEU A 10 -1.45 0.76 -6.76
CA LEU A 10 -1.72 1.19 -5.38
C LEU A 10 -2.93 2.12 -5.33
N GLN A 11 -2.99 3.13 -6.21
CA GLN A 11 -4.14 4.03 -6.26
C GLN A 11 -5.44 3.27 -6.48
N LYS A 12 -5.43 2.23 -7.32
CA LYS A 12 -6.60 1.38 -7.51
C LYS A 12 -6.99 0.62 -6.23
N ILE A 13 -6.03 -0.03 -5.57
CA ILE A 13 -6.29 -0.80 -4.34
C ILE A 13 -6.81 0.13 -3.24
N PHE A 14 -6.18 1.29 -3.03
CA PHE A 14 -6.62 2.28 -2.05
C PHE A 14 -8.00 2.85 -2.40
N PHE A 15 -8.28 3.11 -3.66
CA PHE A 15 -9.60 3.55 -4.09
C PHE A 15 -10.67 2.47 -3.86
N GLU A 16 -10.38 1.20 -4.15
CA GLU A 16 -11.34 0.10 -3.95
C GLU A 16 -11.57 -0.23 -2.46
N LEU A 17 -10.55 -0.09 -1.62
CA LEU A 17 -10.66 -0.42 -0.19
C LEU A 17 -11.10 0.76 0.67
N LEU A 18 -10.60 1.96 0.38
CA LEU A 18 -10.74 3.15 1.23
C LEU A 18 -11.50 4.28 0.52
N GLU A 19 -11.91 4.12 -0.74
CA GLU A 19 -12.56 5.18 -1.53
C GLU A 19 -11.68 6.43 -1.74
N ILE A 20 -10.38 6.30 -1.47
CA ILE A 20 -9.39 7.38 -1.57
C ILE A 20 -8.89 7.49 -3.01
N LYS A 21 -9.28 8.57 -3.70
CA LYS A 21 -8.87 8.83 -5.09
C LYS A 21 -7.43 9.31 -5.22
N ASN A 22 -6.99 10.14 -4.28
CA ASN A 22 -5.66 10.73 -4.28
C ASN A 22 -4.83 10.11 -3.18
N LEU A 23 -3.66 9.60 -3.53
CA LEU A 23 -2.67 9.13 -2.56
C LEU A 23 -1.58 10.19 -2.37
N PRO A 24 -1.79 11.19 -1.50
CA PRO A 24 -0.71 12.08 -1.14
C PRO A 24 0.41 11.28 -0.46
N PRO A 25 1.67 11.69 -0.60
CA PRO A 25 2.80 10.99 0.02
C PRO A 25 2.77 11.00 1.55
N ASP A 26 1.99 11.90 2.16
CA ASP A 26 1.75 11.99 3.60
C ASP A 26 0.60 11.08 4.09
N LEU A 27 -0.08 10.40 3.15
CA LEU A 27 -1.19 9.52 3.49
C LEU A 27 -0.69 8.33 4.30
N SER A 28 -1.17 8.27 5.54
CA SER A 28 -0.79 7.27 6.51
C SER A 28 -2.00 6.76 7.28
N MET A 29 -1.87 5.58 7.86
CA MET A 29 -2.89 4.96 8.70
C MET A 29 -3.27 5.85 9.89
N GLN A 30 -2.34 6.66 10.40
CA GLN A 30 -2.61 7.62 11.49
C GLN A 30 -3.48 8.80 11.03
N ASN A 31 -3.25 9.32 9.83
CA ASN A 31 -3.94 10.51 9.32
C ASN A 31 -5.20 10.18 8.51
N THR A 32 -5.51 8.89 8.31
CA THR A 32 -6.58 8.41 7.45
C THR A 32 -7.56 7.57 8.27
N PRO A 33 -8.68 8.14 8.72
CA PRO A 33 -9.66 7.42 9.55
C PRO A 33 -10.26 6.18 8.86
N GLU A 34 -10.36 6.23 7.53
CA GLU A 34 -10.85 5.12 6.70
C GLU A 34 -9.86 3.94 6.71
N TRP A 35 -8.57 4.21 6.93
CA TRP A 35 -7.52 3.21 6.97
C TRP A 35 -7.41 2.62 8.38
N ASP A 36 -8.35 1.74 8.71
CA ASP A 36 -8.34 0.99 9.96
C ASP A 36 -7.46 -0.29 9.90
N SER A 37 -7.32 -0.98 11.04
CA SER A 37 -6.49 -2.20 11.14
C SER A 37 -6.92 -3.31 10.20
N LEU A 38 -8.22 -3.48 9.94
CA LEU A 38 -8.73 -4.47 9.00
C LEU A 38 -8.39 -4.09 7.56
N LYS A 39 -8.63 -2.82 7.18
CA LYS A 39 -8.29 -2.31 5.85
C LYS A 39 -6.79 -2.39 5.58
N HIS A 40 -5.96 -2.15 6.59
CA HIS A 40 -4.52 -2.36 6.49
C HIS A 40 -4.18 -3.80 6.13
N LEU A 41 -4.75 -4.81 6.82
CA LEU A 41 -4.52 -6.21 6.48
C LEU A 41 -5.00 -6.57 5.06
N GLN A 42 -6.16 -6.05 4.66
CA GLN A 42 -6.68 -6.23 3.30
C GLN A 42 -5.75 -5.60 2.25
N LEU A 43 -5.25 -4.38 2.51
CA LEU A 43 -4.28 -3.69 1.65
C LEU A 43 -3.04 -4.55 1.43
N LEU A 44 -2.43 -5.05 2.51
CA LEU A 44 -1.24 -5.89 2.42
C LEU A 44 -1.50 -7.14 1.58
N THR A 45 -2.61 -7.83 1.84
CA THR A 45 -3.00 -9.04 1.09
C THR A 45 -3.20 -8.76 -0.40
N GLU A 46 -3.86 -7.64 -0.75
CA GLU A 46 -4.08 -7.27 -2.14
C GLU A 46 -2.79 -6.80 -2.82
N ILE A 47 -1.89 -6.14 -2.10
CA ILE A 47 -0.56 -5.77 -2.57
C ILE A 47 0.26 -7.04 -2.85
N GLU A 48 0.32 -7.99 -1.93
CA GLU A 48 1.03 -9.26 -2.11
C GLU A 48 0.59 -9.96 -3.40
N LYS A 49 -0.73 -10.10 -3.61
CA LYS A 49 -1.28 -10.71 -4.83
C LYS A 49 -1.00 -9.88 -6.08
N THR A 50 -1.17 -8.56 -6.01
CA THR A 50 -1.10 -7.67 -7.18
C THR A 50 0.33 -7.50 -7.72
N PHE A 51 1.29 -7.53 -6.81
CA PHE A 51 2.72 -7.38 -7.10
C PHE A 51 3.48 -8.71 -7.05
N ASN A 52 2.80 -9.79 -6.63
CA ASN A 52 3.38 -11.11 -6.43
C ASN A 52 4.61 -11.06 -5.51
N ILE A 53 4.47 -10.35 -4.39
CA ILE A 53 5.51 -10.19 -3.36
C ILE A 53 5.05 -10.84 -2.05
N GLU A 54 6.00 -11.13 -1.17
CA GLU A 54 5.74 -11.64 0.18
C GLU A 54 6.01 -10.51 1.19
N ILE A 55 4.98 -10.17 1.98
CA ILE A 55 4.99 -9.16 3.04
C ILE A 55 5.03 -9.89 4.38
N ASP A 56 6.19 -9.85 5.03
CA ASP A 56 6.34 -10.44 6.35
C ASP A 56 5.81 -9.49 7.44
N PHE A 57 5.67 -9.99 8.67
CA PHE A 57 5.16 -9.22 9.80
C PHE A 57 5.98 -7.94 10.06
N ARG A 58 7.30 -7.99 9.80
CA ARG A 58 8.16 -6.80 9.91
C ARG A 58 7.89 -5.78 8.82
N ASP A 59 7.54 -6.22 7.62
CA ASP A 59 7.22 -5.33 6.50
C ASP A 59 5.85 -4.69 6.73
N SER A 60 4.86 -5.46 7.20
CA SER A 60 3.53 -4.91 7.56
C SER A 60 3.63 -3.80 8.61
N LEU A 61 4.49 -3.96 9.62
CA LEU A 61 4.72 -2.93 10.65
C LEU A 61 5.37 -1.65 10.11
N LYS A 62 6.09 -1.73 8.98
CA LYS A 62 6.66 -0.57 8.29
C LYS A 62 5.71 0.03 7.27
N MET A 63 4.72 -0.73 6.80
CA MET A 63 3.77 -0.30 5.77
C MET A 63 2.66 0.60 6.34
N THR A 64 3.03 1.61 7.13
CA THR A 64 2.06 2.49 7.81
C THR A 64 1.66 3.70 6.98
N SER A 65 2.41 3.98 5.91
CA SER A 65 2.18 5.10 4.99
C SER A 65 2.32 4.67 3.54
N VAL A 66 1.63 5.35 2.62
CA VAL A 66 1.71 5.06 1.17
C VAL A 66 3.15 5.11 0.68
N LYS A 67 3.90 6.13 1.11
CA LYS A 67 5.31 6.27 0.74
C LYS A 67 6.14 5.05 1.16
N GLU A 68 5.94 4.54 2.37
CA GLU A 68 6.68 3.38 2.88
C GLU A 68 6.30 2.11 2.11
N ILE A 69 5.01 1.94 1.82
CA ILE A 69 4.50 0.84 0.99
C ILE A 69 5.14 0.87 -0.40
N GLU A 70 5.13 2.02 -1.07
CA GLU A 70 5.73 2.18 -2.40
C GLU A 70 7.21 1.82 -2.40
N GLU A 71 7.98 2.30 -1.42
CA GLU A 71 9.41 2.02 -1.32
C GLU A 71 9.69 0.54 -1.02
N LEU A 72 8.90 -0.10 -0.15
CA LEU A 72 9.02 -1.54 0.12
C LEU A 72 8.72 -2.37 -1.12
N ILE A 73 7.64 -2.06 -1.83
CA ILE A 73 7.27 -2.74 -3.08
C ILE A 73 8.41 -2.60 -4.08
N LYS A 74 8.93 -1.38 -4.30
CA LYS A 74 10.06 -1.15 -5.19
C LYS A 74 11.28 -1.98 -4.80
N SER A 75 11.58 -2.07 -3.51
CA SER A 75 12.71 -2.85 -3.01
C SER A 75 12.53 -4.35 -3.21
N LYS A 76 11.29 -4.86 -3.24
CA LYS A 76 10.99 -6.29 -3.43
C LYS A 76 10.94 -6.70 -4.90
N ILE A 77 10.60 -5.77 -5.80
CA ILE A 77 10.48 -6.04 -7.24
C ILE A 77 11.66 -5.52 -8.08
N SER A 78 12.65 -4.88 -7.44
CA SER A 78 13.90 -4.44 -8.09
C SER A 78 14.84 -5.61 -8.37
#